data_AF-A0A6A5APW9-F1
#
_entry.id   AF-A0A6A5APW9-F1
#
_cell.length_a   1.000
_cell.length_b   1.000
_cell.length_c   1.000
_cell.angle_alpha   90.00
_cell.angle_beta   90.00
_cell.angle_gamma   90.00
#
_symmetry.space_group_name_H-M   'P 1'
#
loop_
_entity.id
_entity.type
_entity.pdbx_description
1 polymer ?
#
loop_
_entity_poly.entity_id
_entity_poly.type
_entity_poly.pdbx_seq_one_letter_code
_entity_poly.pdbx_strand_id
1 'polypeptide(L)'
;MEVDGDVNAVTVLVDELRHDDPKLRLQAIKKVQVIASALGPQRTREELLPFLNETLDDDDEILLALAQELGEFVDLVGGPLNAYHLLSLLESLVAVDEASVRDTACKSMCKVVRQMSPEHITEHFVAVVRRLVTREWYTSRIAASGLFQVSYDQLPPATQAEMRAMFIQLCRDDLPLVRKAAATALGGFASM
;
A
#
# COMPACT_ATOMS: atom_id res chain seq x y z
N MET A 1 6.21 -29.15 -23.74
CA MET A 1 4.81 -29.51 -23.41
C MET A 1 4.70 -29.52 -21.89
N GLU A 2 4.85 -28.35 -21.27
CA GLU A 2 4.86 -28.15 -19.80
C GLU A 2 3.97 -26.97 -19.36
N VAL A 3 3.33 -26.29 -20.32
CA VAL A 3 2.58 -25.04 -20.07
C VAL A 3 1.21 -25.28 -19.43
N ASP A 4 0.68 -26.51 -19.50
CA ASP A 4 -0.69 -26.82 -19.09
C ASP A 4 -0.85 -27.12 -17.58
N GLY A 5 0.23 -27.54 -16.91
CA GLY A 5 0.22 -27.84 -15.46
C GLY A 5 0.26 -26.58 -14.59
N ASP A 6 1.04 -25.58 -15.00
CA ASP A 6 1.25 -24.34 -14.23
C ASP A 6 0.03 -23.41 -14.29
N VAL A 7 -0.62 -23.33 -15.45
CA VAL A 7 -1.86 -22.54 -15.63
C VAL A 7 -3.00 -23.11 -14.77
N ASN A 8 -3.08 -24.43 -14.62
CA ASN A 8 -4.08 -25.07 -13.78
C ASN A 8 -3.81 -24.82 -12.28
N ALA A 9 -2.56 -24.87 -11.85
CA ALA A 9 -2.17 -24.56 -10.47
C ALA A 9 -2.46 -23.10 -10.10
N VAL A 10 -2.20 -22.16 -11.00
CA VAL A 10 -2.52 -20.74 -10.82
C VAL A 10 -4.03 -20.52 -10.71
N THR A 11 -4.83 -21.20 -11.56
CA THR A 11 -6.30 -21.08 -11.52
C THR A 11 -6.84 -21.59 -10.19
N VAL A 12 -6.35 -22.75 -9.72
CA VAL A 12 -6.72 -23.29 -8.40
C VAL A 12 -6.34 -22.34 -7.26
N LEU A 13 -5.15 -21.74 -7.30
CA LEU A 13 -4.71 -20.81 -6.25
C LEU A 13 -5.51 -19.49 -6.25
N VAL A 14 -5.96 -19.03 -7.43
CA VAL A 14 -6.86 -17.86 -7.53
C VAL A 14 -8.27 -18.22 -7.05
N ASP A 15 -8.74 -19.44 -7.31
CA ASP A 15 -10.02 -19.93 -6.78
C ASP A 15 -9.98 -20.03 -5.25
N GLU A 16 -8.83 -20.40 -4.65
CA GLU A 16 -8.66 -20.41 -3.18
C GLU A 16 -8.85 -19.01 -2.55
N LEU A 17 -8.51 -17.93 -3.27
CA LEU A 17 -8.75 -16.56 -2.80
C LEU A 17 -10.24 -16.19 -2.79
N ARG A 18 -11.08 -16.92 -3.52
CA ARG A 18 -12.55 -16.73 -3.59
C ARG A 18 -13.31 -17.71 -2.69
N HIS A 19 -12.60 -18.47 -1.85
CA HIS A 19 -13.22 -19.51 -1.03
C HIS A 19 -14.15 -18.92 0.05
N ASP A 20 -15.28 -19.55 0.35
CA ASP A 20 -16.25 -19.04 1.34
C ASP A 20 -15.71 -19.05 2.78
N ASP A 21 -14.87 -20.05 3.13
CA ASP A 21 -14.18 -20.14 4.42
C ASP A 21 -13.05 -19.09 4.55
N PRO A 22 -13.13 -18.13 5.49
CA PRO A 22 -12.10 -17.13 5.72
C PRO A 22 -10.72 -17.72 6.06
N LYS A 23 -10.67 -18.90 6.68
CA LYS A 23 -9.39 -19.55 7.01
C LYS A 23 -8.64 -19.99 5.77
N LEU A 24 -9.36 -20.44 4.74
CA LEU A 24 -8.75 -20.85 3.47
C LEU A 24 -8.31 -19.62 2.67
N ARG A 25 -9.11 -18.54 2.66
CA ARG A 25 -8.67 -17.26 2.07
C ARG A 25 -7.42 -16.72 2.76
N LEU A 26 -7.34 -16.76 4.09
CA LEU A 26 -6.14 -16.37 4.82
C LEU A 26 -4.91 -17.20 4.44
N GLN A 27 -5.07 -18.52 4.27
CA GLN A 27 -3.99 -19.39 3.81
C GLN A 27 -3.56 -19.08 2.37
N ALA A 28 -4.50 -18.74 1.50
CA ALA A 28 -4.23 -18.32 0.13
C ALA A 28 -3.48 -16.98 0.09
N ILE A 29 -3.90 -15.99 0.90
CA ILE A 29 -3.19 -14.71 1.04
C ILE A 29 -1.75 -14.92 1.52
N LYS A 30 -1.50 -15.82 2.48
CA LYS A 30 -0.12 -16.16 2.90
C LYS A 30 0.74 -16.80 1.80
N LYS A 31 0.14 -17.20 0.68
CA LYS A 31 0.83 -17.74 -0.51
C LYS A 31 0.73 -16.81 -1.71
N VAL A 32 0.20 -15.60 -1.57
CA VAL A 32 -0.11 -14.70 -2.69
C VAL A 32 1.13 -14.32 -3.52
N GLN A 33 2.31 -14.30 -2.90
CA GLN A 33 3.59 -14.13 -3.62
C GLN A 33 3.88 -15.27 -4.60
N VAL A 34 3.56 -16.52 -4.24
CA VAL A 34 3.74 -17.69 -5.12
C VAL A 34 2.80 -17.58 -6.32
N ILE A 35 1.55 -17.15 -6.08
CA ILE A 35 0.56 -16.91 -7.14
C ILE A 35 1.07 -15.84 -8.10
N ALA A 36 1.53 -14.70 -7.57
CA ALA A 36 2.08 -13.61 -8.37
C ALA A 36 3.31 -14.07 -9.18
N SER A 37 4.21 -14.83 -8.57
CA SER A 37 5.40 -15.36 -9.24
C SER A 37 5.05 -16.30 -10.40
N ALA A 38 4.02 -17.14 -10.24
CA ALA A 38 3.58 -18.07 -11.27
C ALA A 38 2.81 -17.36 -12.41
N LEU A 39 2.05 -16.32 -12.08
CA LEU A 39 1.38 -15.46 -13.06
C LEU A 39 2.37 -14.66 -13.92
N GLY A 40 3.47 -14.24 -13.29
CA GLY A 40 4.46 -13.35 -13.87
C GLY A 40 4.02 -11.87 -13.84
N PRO A 41 4.98 -10.93 -13.98
CA PRO A 41 4.78 -9.52 -13.66
C PRO A 41 3.62 -8.81 -14.35
N GLN A 42 3.37 -9.13 -15.62
CA GLN A 42 2.33 -8.47 -16.39
C GLN A 42 0.94 -8.85 -15.85
N ARG A 43 0.67 -10.14 -15.70
CA ARG A 43 -0.61 -10.65 -15.18
C ARG A 43 -0.79 -10.33 -13.70
N THR A 44 0.29 -10.25 -12.92
CA THR A 44 0.22 -9.73 -11.54
C THR A 44 -0.40 -8.33 -11.52
N ARG A 45 0.05 -7.43 -12.40
CA ARG A 45 -0.47 -6.06 -12.46
C ARG A 45 -1.86 -5.94 -13.07
N GLU A 46 -2.14 -6.70 -14.12
CA GLU A 46 -3.36 -6.58 -14.93
C GLU A 46 -4.54 -7.42 -14.39
N GLU A 47 -4.26 -8.49 -13.64
CA GLU A 47 -5.28 -9.43 -13.15
C GLU A 47 -5.28 -9.52 -11.62
N LEU A 48 -4.12 -9.86 -11.01
CA LEU A 48 -4.08 -10.15 -9.57
C LEU A 48 -4.28 -8.91 -8.70
N LEU A 49 -3.60 -7.79 -8.99
CA LEU A 49 -3.76 -6.57 -8.20
C LEU A 49 -5.19 -6.00 -8.26
N PRO A 50 -5.86 -5.91 -9.43
CA PRO A 50 -7.26 -5.53 -9.49
C PRO A 50 -8.16 -6.46 -8.67
N PHE A 51 -7.96 -7.78 -8.79
CA PHE A 51 -8.73 -8.76 -8.02
C PHE A 51 -8.56 -8.55 -6.50
N LEU A 52 -7.34 -8.41 -6.00
CA LEU A 52 -7.08 -8.15 -4.57
C LEU A 52 -7.69 -6.83 -4.09
N ASN A 53 -7.82 -5.84 -4.97
CA ASN A 53 -8.43 -4.56 -4.65
C ASN A 53 -9.97 -4.63 -4.57
N GLU A 54 -10.58 -5.61 -5.24
CA GLU A 54 -12.02 -5.90 -5.15
C GLU A 54 -12.39 -6.66 -3.87
N THR A 55 -11.43 -7.33 -3.22
CA THR A 55 -11.64 -8.15 -2.00
C THR A 55 -11.22 -7.43 -0.72
N LEU A 56 -11.30 -6.10 -0.69
CA LEU A 56 -10.87 -5.30 0.47
C LEU A 56 -11.94 -5.14 1.56
N ASP A 57 -13.11 -5.72 1.36
CA ASP A 57 -14.21 -5.82 2.32
C ASP A 57 -14.17 -7.11 3.16
N ASP A 58 -13.04 -7.84 3.10
CA ASP A 58 -12.80 -9.10 3.81
C ASP A 58 -12.40 -8.89 5.30
N ASP A 59 -12.25 -10.00 6.03
CA ASP A 59 -11.91 -9.99 7.46
C ASP A 59 -10.56 -9.30 7.73
N ASP A 60 -10.48 -8.55 8.82
CA ASP A 60 -9.28 -7.77 9.20
C ASP A 60 -7.99 -8.60 9.27
N GLU A 61 -8.05 -9.88 9.66
CA GLU A 61 -6.89 -10.78 9.68
C GLU A 61 -6.35 -11.06 8.27
N ILE A 62 -7.24 -11.15 7.28
CA ILE A 62 -6.91 -11.35 5.87
C ILE A 62 -6.31 -10.07 5.30
N LEU A 63 -6.93 -8.91 5.56
CA LEU A 63 -6.42 -7.61 5.14
C LEU A 63 -5.04 -7.31 5.76
N LEU A 64 -4.83 -7.68 7.01
CA LEU A 64 -3.55 -7.54 7.71
C LEU A 64 -2.46 -8.39 7.03
N ALA A 65 -2.78 -9.65 6.72
CA ALA A 65 -1.86 -10.53 6.00
C ALA A 65 -1.54 -9.97 4.60
N LEU A 66 -2.55 -9.53 3.85
CA LEU A 66 -2.37 -8.92 2.53
C LEU A 66 -1.47 -7.69 2.59
N ALA A 67 -1.72 -6.78 3.54
CA ALA A 67 -0.89 -5.59 3.75
C ALA A 67 0.58 -5.94 4.01
N GLN A 68 0.85 -7.01 4.76
CA GLN A 68 2.20 -7.49 5.04
C GLN A 68 2.88 -8.04 3.78
N GLU A 69 2.17 -8.86 3.01
CA GLU A 69 2.71 -9.47 1.79
C GLU A 69 3.07 -8.41 0.73
N LEU A 70 2.22 -7.39 0.53
CA LEU A 70 2.44 -6.33 -0.47
C LEU A 70 3.72 -5.52 -0.27
N GLY A 71 4.33 -5.53 0.92
CA GLY A 71 5.63 -4.90 1.16
C GLY A 71 6.79 -5.55 0.40
N GLU A 72 6.63 -6.81 -0.03
CA GLU A 72 7.62 -7.62 -0.75
C GLU A 72 7.31 -7.75 -2.25
N PHE A 73 6.28 -7.06 -2.76
CA PHE A 73 5.76 -7.29 -4.11
C PHE A 73 6.52 -6.61 -5.25
N VAL A 74 7.54 -5.80 -4.97
CA VAL A 74 8.20 -4.97 -5.99
C VAL A 74 8.75 -5.80 -7.14
N ASP A 75 9.46 -6.89 -6.85
CA ASP A 75 9.99 -7.77 -7.91
C ASP A 75 8.88 -8.52 -8.64
N LEU A 76 7.82 -8.90 -7.94
CA LEU A 76 6.66 -9.63 -8.48
C LEU A 76 5.85 -8.77 -9.46
N VAL A 77 5.87 -7.45 -9.33
CA VAL A 77 5.27 -6.53 -10.31
C VAL A 77 6.25 -6.10 -11.40
N GLY A 78 7.44 -6.70 -11.49
CA GLY A 78 8.43 -6.38 -12.53
C GLY A 78 9.37 -5.25 -12.14
N GLY A 79 9.69 -5.15 -10.85
CA GLY A 79 10.75 -4.31 -10.30
C GLY A 79 10.36 -2.84 -10.04
N PRO A 80 11.35 -2.02 -9.62
CA PRO A 80 11.20 -0.60 -9.26
C PRO A 80 10.38 0.27 -10.21
N LEU A 81 10.52 0.06 -11.52
CA LEU A 81 9.83 0.84 -12.54
C LEU A 81 8.31 0.60 -12.52
N ASN A 82 7.84 -0.51 -11.97
CA ASN A 82 6.43 -0.89 -11.93
C ASN A 82 5.86 -0.90 -10.50
N ALA A 83 6.67 -0.55 -9.49
CA ALA A 83 6.27 -0.56 -8.09
C ALA A 83 5.08 0.37 -7.78
N TYR A 84 4.86 1.42 -8.58
CA TYR A 84 3.74 2.35 -8.41
C TYR A 84 2.37 1.68 -8.53
N HIS A 85 2.26 0.53 -9.22
CA HIS A 85 1.01 -0.22 -9.34
C HIS A 85 0.50 -0.74 -7.98
N LEU A 86 1.39 -0.93 -7.00
CA LEU A 86 1.03 -1.37 -5.65
C LEU A 86 0.36 -0.26 -4.82
N LEU A 87 0.56 1.00 -5.19
CA LEU A 87 0.11 2.14 -4.39
C LEU A 87 -1.40 2.23 -4.26
N SER A 88 -2.17 1.84 -5.28
CA SER A 88 -3.63 1.89 -5.23
C SER A 88 -4.17 0.95 -4.15
N LEU A 89 -3.68 -0.28 -4.13
CA LEU A 89 -4.10 -1.31 -3.16
C LEU A 89 -3.66 -0.94 -1.73
N LEU A 90 -2.42 -0.47 -1.59
CA LEU A 90 -1.90 -0.01 -0.30
C LEU A 90 -2.61 1.26 0.19
N GLU A 91 -3.01 2.19 -0.69
CA GLU A 91 -3.79 3.38 -0.31
C GLU A 91 -5.14 2.98 0.28
N SER A 92 -5.82 2.01 -0.33
CA SER A 92 -7.08 1.49 0.20
C SER A 92 -6.90 0.83 1.57
N LEU A 93 -5.88 -0.01 1.74
CA LEU A 93 -5.55 -0.66 3.02
C LEU A 93 -5.13 0.33 4.12
N VAL A 94 -4.46 1.43 3.76
CA VAL A 94 -4.09 2.51 4.69
C VAL A 94 -5.33 3.29 5.18
N ALA A 95 -6.45 3.20 4.48
CA ALA A 95 -7.67 3.94 4.80
C ALA A 95 -8.75 3.14 5.56
N VAL A 96 -8.52 1.85 5.86
CA VAL A 96 -9.49 1.00 6.58
C VAL A 96 -9.63 1.38 8.05
N ASP A 97 -10.67 0.87 8.73
CA ASP A 97 -10.97 1.22 10.12
C ASP A 97 -10.10 0.49 11.16
N GLU A 98 -9.62 -0.72 10.85
CA GLU A 98 -8.76 -1.49 11.74
C GLU A 98 -7.32 -0.92 11.79
N ALA A 99 -6.87 -0.56 13.00
CA ALA A 99 -5.61 0.14 13.20
C ALA A 99 -4.39 -0.71 12.83
N SER A 100 -4.42 -2.01 13.16
CA SER A 100 -3.31 -2.92 12.87
C SER A 100 -3.08 -3.10 11.36
N VAL A 101 -4.15 -3.13 10.56
CA VAL A 101 -4.09 -3.18 9.09
C VAL A 101 -3.47 -1.89 8.56
N ARG A 102 -3.97 -0.72 8.99
CA ARG A 102 -3.43 0.58 8.55
C ARG A 102 -1.94 0.72 8.85
N ASP A 103 -1.52 0.37 10.06
CA ASP A 103 -0.12 0.50 10.48
C ASP A 103 0.81 -0.40 9.66
N THR A 104 0.34 -1.61 9.33
CA THR A 104 1.07 -2.56 8.48
C THR A 104 1.12 -2.08 7.04
N ALA A 105 0.01 -1.62 6.49
CA ALA A 105 -0.07 -1.08 5.14
C ALA A 105 0.82 0.16 4.96
N CYS A 106 0.88 1.07 5.95
CA CYS A 106 1.79 2.21 5.97
C CYS A 106 3.26 1.78 5.92
N LYS A 107 3.65 0.75 6.68
CA LYS A 107 5.03 0.21 6.67
C LYS A 107 5.37 -0.40 5.31
N SER A 108 4.46 -1.20 4.75
CA SER A 108 4.61 -1.81 3.42
C SER A 108 4.69 -0.75 2.32
N MET A 109 3.82 0.27 2.36
CA MET A 109 3.88 1.41 1.44
C MET A 109 5.22 2.14 1.53
N CYS A 110 5.72 2.43 2.74
CA CYS A 110 7.06 3.01 2.90
C CYS A 110 8.16 2.13 2.29
N LYS A 111 8.06 0.81 2.43
CA LYS A 111 9.04 -0.13 1.86
C LYS A 111 9.00 -0.15 0.33
N VAL A 112 7.81 -0.10 -0.27
CA VAL A 112 7.63 -0.01 -1.72
C VAL A 112 8.16 1.33 -2.25
N VAL A 113 7.79 2.44 -1.63
CA VAL A 113 8.16 3.80 -2.06
C VAL A 113 9.67 4.04 -2.04
N ARG A 114 10.40 3.44 -1.08
CA ARG A 114 11.88 3.52 -1.05
C ARG A 114 12.57 2.87 -2.25
N GLN A 115 11.88 2.00 -2.96
CA GLN A 115 12.41 1.30 -4.13
C GLN A 115 11.99 1.98 -5.45
N MET A 116 11.07 2.94 -5.41
CA MET A 116 10.59 3.64 -6.60
C MET A 116 11.61 4.67 -7.09
N SER A 117 11.52 5.05 -8.37
CA SER A 117 12.31 6.16 -8.91
C SER A 117 11.79 7.52 -8.40
N PRO A 118 12.63 8.55 -8.28
CA PRO A 118 12.19 9.89 -7.86
C PRO A 118 11.04 10.47 -8.69
N GLU A 119 11.00 10.16 -9.99
CA GLU A 119 9.93 10.55 -10.91
C GLU A 119 8.61 9.91 -10.49
N HIS A 120 8.58 8.59 -10.31
CA HIS A 120 7.38 7.87 -9.88
C HIS A 120 6.94 8.23 -8.47
N ILE A 121 7.88 8.55 -7.57
CA ILE A 121 7.54 9.04 -6.22
C ILE A 121 6.80 10.38 -6.35
N THR A 122 7.33 11.30 -7.14
CA THR A 122 6.74 12.63 -7.36
C THR A 122 5.37 12.54 -8.05
N GLU A 123 5.24 11.66 -9.04
CA GLU A 123 4.01 11.53 -9.83
C GLU A 123 2.92 10.76 -9.10
N HIS A 124 3.24 9.60 -8.54
CA HIS A 124 2.24 8.67 -8.01
C HIS A 124 2.12 8.72 -6.50
N PHE A 125 3.24 8.66 -5.76
CA PHE A 125 3.18 8.60 -4.29
C PHE A 125 2.72 9.93 -3.69
N VAL A 126 3.22 11.07 -4.17
CA VAL A 126 2.74 12.38 -3.69
C VAL A 126 1.25 12.56 -3.97
N ALA A 127 0.73 12.03 -5.08
CA ALA A 127 -0.70 12.05 -5.36
C ALA A 127 -1.52 11.22 -4.35
N VAL A 128 -1.00 10.07 -3.88
CA VAL A 128 -1.60 9.30 -2.77
C VAL A 128 -1.64 10.13 -1.49
N VAL A 129 -0.50 10.74 -1.10
CA VAL A 129 -0.42 11.56 0.11
C VAL A 129 -1.40 12.72 0.07
N ARG A 130 -1.50 13.44 -1.07
CA ARG A 130 -2.50 14.50 -1.28
C ARG A 130 -3.91 13.99 -0.99
N ARG A 131 -4.30 12.87 -1.60
CA ARG A 131 -5.64 12.28 -1.41
C ARG A 131 -5.90 11.96 0.06
N LEU A 132 -4.96 11.28 0.73
CA LEU A 132 -5.11 10.90 2.14
C LEU A 132 -5.25 12.10 3.08
N VAL A 133 -4.55 13.21 2.81
CA VAL A 133 -4.65 14.46 3.60
C VAL A 133 -5.99 15.15 3.37
N THR A 134 -6.53 15.13 2.16
CA THR A 134 -7.76 15.85 1.80
C THR A 134 -9.05 15.06 2.04
N ARG A 135 -8.98 13.75 2.26
CA ARG A 135 -10.17 12.91 2.51
C ARG A 135 -10.87 13.33 3.80
N GLU A 136 -12.20 13.29 3.77
CA GLU A 136 -13.06 13.61 4.92
C GLU A 136 -12.83 12.64 6.10
N TRP A 137 -12.51 11.39 5.80
CA TRP A 137 -12.25 10.36 6.81
C TRP A 137 -10.95 10.62 7.59
N TYR A 138 -11.08 10.77 8.91
CA TYR A 138 -9.95 11.11 9.77
C TYR A 138 -8.90 9.99 9.88
N THR A 139 -9.29 8.73 9.73
CA THR A 139 -8.37 7.58 9.74
C THR A 139 -7.32 7.68 8.64
N SER A 140 -7.73 8.13 7.44
CA SER A 140 -6.82 8.38 6.33
C SER A 140 -5.81 9.50 6.61
N ARG A 141 -6.23 10.57 7.31
CA ARG A 141 -5.35 11.68 7.72
C ARG A 141 -4.38 11.28 8.84
N ILE A 142 -4.82 10.44 9.77
CA ILE A 142 -3.93 9.80 10.76
C ILE A 142 -2.84 9.01 10.05
N ALA A 143 -3.24 8.16 9.10
CA ALA A 143 -2.29 7.28 8.41
C ALA A 143 -1.32 8.08 7.51
N ALA A 144 -1.81 9.13 6.83
CA ALA A 144 -0.99 10.07 6.06
C ALA A 144 0.17 10.65 6.88
N SER A 145 -0.06 10.92 8.18
CA SER A 145 0.95 11.51 9.07
C SER A 145 2.26 10.70 9.08
N GLY A 146 2.18 9.37 8.98
CA GLY A 146 3.36 8.49 8.97
C GLY A 146 4.12 8.42 7.64
N LEU A 147 3.52 8.90 6.55
CA LEU A 147 4.03 8.76 5.18
C LEU A 147 4.92 9.92 4.73
N PHE A 148 4.89 11.08 5.40
CA PHE A 148 5.63 12.27 4.93
C PHE A 148 7.15 12.14 4.95
N GLN A 149 7.68 11.26 5.80
CA GLN A 149 9.12 11.05 5.93
C GLN A 149 9.72 10.21 4.79
N VAL A 150 8.93 9.37 4.09
CA VAL A 150 9.51 8.43 3.13
C VAL A 150 9.94 9.14 1.85
N SER A 151 11.22 8.99 1.51
CA SER A 151 11.84 9.51 0.29
C SER A 151 11.64 11.02 0.06
N TYR A 152 11.45 11.80 1.13
CA TYR A 152 11.24 13.25 1.05
C TYR A 152 12.45 14.00 0.48
N ASP A 153 13.65 13.53 0.80
CA ASP A 153 14.94 14.03 0.30
C ASP A 153 15.10 13.88 -1.22
N GLN A 154 14.37 12.95 -1.83
CA GLN A 154 14.39 12.71 -3.28
C GLN A 154 13.44 13.63 -4.07
N LEU A 155 12.57 14.37 -3.38
CA LEU A 155 11.58 15.22 -4.01
C LEU A 155 12.15 16.56 -4.48
N PRO A 156 11.64 17.13 -5.59
CA PRO A 156 12.00 18.48 -6.01
C PRO A 156 11.66 19.53 -4.93
N PRO A 157 12.40 20.66 -4.84
CA PRO A 157 12.17 21.67 -3.80
C PRO A 157 10.73 22.22 -3.73
N ALA A 158 10.06 22.36 -4.87
CA ALA A 158 8.67 22.78 -4.93
C ALA A 158 7.73 21.74 -4.28
N THR A 159 7.92 20.46 -4.58
CA THR A 159 7.15 19.35 -4.01
C THR A 159 7.47 19.17 -2.52
N GLN A 160 8.72 19.37 -2.10
CA GLN A 160 9.06 19.38 -0.67
C GLN A 160 8.32 20.51 0.08
N ALA A 161 8.21 21.71 -0.51
CA ALA A 161 7.46 22.81 0.08
C ALA A 161 5.96 22.47 0.23
N GLU A 162 5.38 21.81 -0.78
CA GLU A 162 4.02 21.31 -0.72
C GLU A 162 3.82 20.24 0.37
N MET A 163 4.72 19.26 0.46
CA MET A 163 4.70 18.24 1.50
C MET A 163 4.75 18.85 2.90
N ARG A 164 5.59 19.88 3.12
CA ARG A 164 5.61 20.63 4.39
C ARG A 164 4.28 21.33 4.66
N ALA A 165 3.67 21.95 3.65
CA ALA A 165 2.38 22.63 3.79
C ALA A 165 1.26 21.65 4.19
N MET A 166 1.19 20.48 3.53
CA MET A 166 0.22 19.43 3.88
C MET A 166 0.47 18.86 5.28
N PHE A 167 1.72 18.67 5.70
CA PHE A 167 2.01 18.22 7.06
C PHE A 167 1.58 19.24 8.11
N ILE A 168 1.79 20.54 7.86
CA ILE A 168 1.32 21.63 8.73
C ILE A 168 -0.21 21.62 8.84
N GLN A 169 -0.93 21.31 7.75
CA GLN A 169 -2.38 21.13 7.78
C GLN A 169 -2.78 20.02 8.76
N LEU A 170 -2.11 18.87 8.76
CA LEU A 170 -2.37 17.79 9.71
C LEU A 170 -2.05 18.20 11.16
N CYS A 171 -0.99 18.97 11.40
CA CYS A 171 -0.68 19.50 12.73
C CYS A 171 -1.78 20.46 13.25
N ARG A 172 -2.54 21.07 12.35
CA ARG A 172 -3.63 22.02 12.64
C ARG A 172 -5.02 21.44 12.42
N ASP A 173 -5.13 20.13 12.20
CA ASP A 173 -6.41 19.45 11.96
C ASP A 173 -7.37 19.69 13.13
N ASP A 174 -8.67 19.78 12.85
CA ASP A 174 -9.69 20.01 13.87
C ASP A 174 -9.77 18.85 14.87
N LEU A 175 -9.48 17.62 14.43
CA LEU A 175 -9.56 16.42 15.26
C LEU A 175 -8.27 16.21 16.08
N PRO A 176 -8.38 16.09 17.42
CA PRO A 176 -7.21 15.88 18.29
C PRO A 176 -6.40 14.62 17.95
N LEU A 177 -7.06 13.57 17.45
CA LEU A 177 -6.40 12.32 17.07
C LEU A 177 -5.46 12.50 15.87
N VAL A 178 -5.85 13.29 14.87
CA VAL A 178 -4.99 13.61 13.72
C VAL A 178 -3.79 14.44 14.18
N ARG A 179 -4.02 15.46 15.01
CA ARG A 179 -2.92 16.27 15.58
C ARG A 179 -1.94 15.42 16.40
N LYS A 180 -2.44 14.46 17.18
CA LYS A 180 -1.59 13.52 17.94
C LYS A 180 -0.73 12.66 17.01
N ALA A 181 -1.31 12.15 15.92
CA ALA A 181 -0.58 11.37 14.93
C ALA A 181 0.53 12.21 14.24
N ALA A 182 0.19 13.42 13.79
CA ALA A 182 1.15 14.36 13.22
C ALA A 182 2.28 14.71 14.21
N ALA A 183 1.96 14.97 15.48
CA ALA A 183 2.96 15.23 16.51
C ALA A 183 3.90 14.04 16.74
N THR A 184 3.37 12.80 16.66
CA THR A 184 4.18 11.58 16.78
C THR A 184 5.13 11.41 15.59
N ALA A 185 4.67 11.74 14.38
CA ALA A 185 5.46 11.63 13.16
C ALA A 185 6.47 12.78 12.96
N LEU A 186 6.26 13.94 13.62
CA LEU A 186 7.05 15.16 13.43
C LEU A 186 8.55 14.92 13.65
N GLY A 187 8.93 14.12 14.65
CA GLY A 187 10.34 13.83 14.94
C GLY A 187 11.05 13.16 13.76
N GLY A 188 10.40 12.19 13.11
CA GLY A 188 10.92 11.55 11.91
C GLY A 188 10.97 12.50 10.73
N PHE A 189 9.88 13.25 10.50
CA PHE A 189 9.81 14.17 9.36
C PHE A 189 10.81 15.34 9.45
N ALA A 190 11.04 15.88 10.64
CA ALA A 190 11.99 16.98 10.86
C ALA A 190 13.47 16.54 10.76
N SER A 191 13.73 15.23 10.77
CA SER A 191 15.10 14.68 10.65
C SER A 191 15.55 14.41 9.23
N MET A 192 14.66 14.63 8.24
CA MET A 192 14.91 14.44 6.81
C MET A 192 15.54 15.66 6.15
#